data_AF-A0A3D8QGA6-F1
#
_entry.id   AF-A0A3D8QGA6-F1
#
_cell.length_a   1.000
_cell.length_b   1.000
_cell.length_c   1.000
_cell.angle_alpha   90.00
_cell.angle_beta   90.00
_cell.angle_gamma   90.00
#
_symmetry.space_group_name_H-M   'P 1'
#
loop_
_entity.id
_entity.type
_entity.pdbx_description
1 polymer ?
#
loop_
_entity_poly.entity_id
_entity_poly.type
_entity_poly.pdbx_seq_one_letter_code
_entity_poly.pdbx_strand_id
1 'polypeptide(L)'
;MPVELRKRKAVEPAPAPAPKKEKATKKKGPVAKAIEKVKKTVAPEPEEPEAEEPKPAEPKVAKTNGATKVAVGATIDLEGFGGEIETNDGVKTTLKKLVDESKFGVVLFTYPKASTPGCTTQVCLFRDSYEPLTATGFSIYGLSKDSTKANTTFKTKQNLPYPLLCDVKGDLISAIGLKKAPSGTTRGVFVIDKSGKVLAAEPGGPAATVEVVKKLVAESPAAEAKPEEVAAPEPEKVEENGAKEKEDQEKAETAAEVADTAEKVDGAEEVKPAA
;
A
#
# COMPACT_ATOMS: atom_id res chain seq x y z
N MET A 1 16.15 61.64 16.29
CA MET A 1 14.94 61.62 15.45
C MET A 1 15.36 61.89 14.01
N PRO A 2 14.66 61.40 12.96
CA PRO A 2 13.55 60.44 12.95
C PRO A 2 13.96 59.06 12.39
N VAL A 3 13.09 58.06 12.56
CA VAL A 3 13.22 56.75 11.88
C VAL A 3 12.45 56.84 10.56
N GLU A 4 13.11 56.65 9.42
CA GLU A 4 12.44 56.73 8.12
C GLU A 4 11.53 55.53 7.87
N LEU A 5 10.21 55.80 7.94
CA LEU A 5 9.15 54.87 7.60
C LEU A 5 9.24 54.46 6.13
N ARG A 6 9.73 53.24 5.87
CA ARG A 6 9.62 52.58 4.56
C ARG A 6 8.15 52.48 4.15
N LYS A 7 7.70 53.39 3.27
CA LYS A 7 6.37 53.34 2.65
C LYS A 7 6.22 52.01 1.92
N ARG A 8 5.27 51.19 2.36
CA ARG A 8 4.89 49.96 1.65
C ARG A 8 4.31 50.33 0.29
N LYS A 9 4.82 49.72 -0.78
CA LYS A 9 4.19 49.82 -2.11
C LYS A 9 2.87 49.04 -2.07
N ALA A 10 1.77 49.71 -2.41
CA ALA A 10 0.47 49.06 -2.50
C ALA A 10 0.47 48.05 -3.66
N VAL A 11 -0.17 46.90 -3.44
CA VAL A 11 -0.45 45.90 -4.48
C VAL A 11 -1.76 46.30 -5.16
N GLU A 12 -1.74 46.40 -6.49
CA GLU A 12 -2.94 46.70 -7.28
C GLU A 12 -3.92 45.50 -7.27
N PRO A 13 -5.24 45.74 -7.16
CA PRO A 13 -6.23 44.66 -7.19
C PRO A 13 -6.41 44.11 -8.62
N ALA A 14 -6.54 42.79 -8.73
CA ALA A 14 -6.74 42.10 -10.01
C ALA A 14 -8.10 42.43 -10.66
N PRO A 15 -8.19 42.50 -12.01
CA PRO A 15 -9.42 42.83 -12.72
C PRO A 15 -10.44 41.68 -12.73
N ALA A 16 -11.73 42.05 -12.64
CA ALA A 16 -12.88 41.15 -12.60
C ALA A 16 -13.32 40.63 -13.99
N PRO A 17 -14.02 39.48 -14.09
CA PRO A 17 -14.38 38.87 -15.37
C PRO A 17 -15.56 39.56 -16.10
N ALA A 18 -15.53 39.53 -17.43
CA ALA A 18 -16.50 40.19 -18.30
C ALA A 18 -17.83 39.39 -18.48
N PRO A 19 -19.00 40.07 -18.57
CA PRO A 19 -20.31 39.40 -18.67
C PRO A 19 -20.78 39.11 -20.10
N LYS A 20 -21.73 38.16 -20.20
CA LYS A 20 -22.43 37.75 -21.42
C LYS A 20 -23.24 38.89 -22.06
N LYS A 21 -23.45 38.82 -23.39
CA LYS A 21 -24.51 39.56 -24.12
C LYS A 21 -25.43 38.60 -24.86
N GLU A 22 -26.73 38.84 -24.74
CA GLU A 22 -27.80 38.14 -25.45
C GLU A 22 -28.80 39.16 -26.01
N LYS A 23 -29.17 39.01 -27.30
CA LYS A 23 -30.33 39.59 -28.03
C LYS A 23 -30.14 39.23 -29.53
N ALA A 24 -31.16 39.00 -30.36
CA ALA A 24 -32.61 39.00 -30.16
C ALA A 24 -33.31 38.02 -31.14
N THR A 25 -34.63 37.86 -30.98
CA THR A 25 -35.51 36.89 -31.64
C THR A 25 -35.95 37.24 -33.08
N LYS A 26 -36.27 36.22 -33.91
CA LYS A 26 -37.46 36.19 -34.80
C LYS A 26 -37.81 34.77 -35.30
N LYS A 27 -39.05 34.60 -35.81
CA LYS A 27 -39.79 33.32 -35.95
C LYS A 27 -39.81 32.71 -37.38
N LYS A 28 -40.25 31.44 -37.43
CA LYS A 28 -40.88 30.64 -38.52
C LYS A 28 -39.96 29.65 -39.27
N GLY A 29 -40.33 28.36 -39.24
CA GLY A 29 -40.05 27.38 -40.30
C GLY A 29 -41.29 27.21 -41.20
N PRO A 30 -41.53 26.04 -41.86
CA PRO A 30 -40.70 24.84 -42.03
C PRO A 30 -40.35 24.59 -43.52
N VAL A 31 -39.80 23.41 -43.87
CA VAL A 31 -40.03 22.57 -45.09
C VAL A 31 -38.91 21.50 -45.18
N ALA A 32 -39.13 20.44 -45.98
CA ALA A 32 -38.56 19.10 -45.76
C ALA A 32 -37.63 18.57 -46.89
N LYS A 33 -37.01 17.42 -46.59
CA LYS A 33 -36.52 16.36 -47.51
C LYS A 33 -35.52 16.74 -48.63
N ALA A 34 -34.32 16.18 -48.53
CA ALA A 34 -33.66 15.49 -49.64
C ALA A 34 -32.75 14.36 -49.09
N ILE A 35 -32.68 13.24 -49.80
CA ILE A 35 -31.88 12.05 -49.50
C ILE A 35 -31.15 11.68 -50.79
N GLU A 36 -29.84 11.43 -50.78
CA GLU A 36 -29.15 10.44 -51.66
C GLU A 36 -27.65 10.33 -51.27
N LYS A 37 -27.18 9.07 -51.18
CA LYS A 37 -25.83 8.44 -51.30
C LYS A 37 -24.60 9.36 -51.52
N VAL A 38 -23.41 9.03 -51.01
CA VAL A 38 -22.49 8.01 -51.60
C VAL A 38 -21.59 7.35 -50.52
N LYS A 39 -21.24 6.07 -50.76
CA LYS A 39 -20.33 5.23 -49.95
C LYS A 39 -18.86 5.33 -50.43
N LYS A 40 -17.95 4.66 -49.69
CA LYS A 40 -16.60 4.22 -50.10
C LYS A 40 -15.53 5.35 -50.10
N THR A 41 -14.26 5.14 -49.76
CA THR A 41 -13.51 3.90 -49.44
C THR A 41 -12.37 4.21 -48.46
N VAL A 42 -12.07 3.30 -47.52
CA VAL A 42 -10.73 3.17 -46.90
C VAL A 42 -10.08 1.93 -47.51
N ALA A 43 -8.80 2.02 -47.85
CA ALA A 43 -7.97 0.88 -48.26
C ALA A 43 -6.64 0.93 -47.46
N PRO A 44 -6.22 -0.17 -46.80
CA PRO A 44 -4.98 -0.27 -46.03
C PRO A 44 -3.88 -1.04 -46.79
N GLU A 45 -2.64 -1.01 -46.29
CA GLU A 45 -1.53 -1.92 -46.63
C GLU A 45 -0.47 -1.90 -45.49
N PRO A 46 0.56 -2.78 -45.43
CA PRO A 46 0.60 -3.90 -44.48
C PRO A 46 1.86 -3.86 -43.54
N GLU A 47 2.34 -4.89 -42.82
CA GLU A 47 2.03 -6.33 -42.70
C GLU A 47 2.53 -6.90 -41.34
N GLU A 48 1.93 -7.98 -40.81
CA GLU A 48 2.54 -8.87 -39.78
C GLU A 48 1.82 -10.24 -39.76
N PRO A 49 2.50 -11.39 -40.00
CA PRO A 49 1.91 -12.73 -39.88
C PRO A 49 2.56 -13.65 -38.82
N GLU A 50 1.74 -14.59 -38.32
CA GLU A 50 2.06 -15.82 -37.56
C GLU A 50 2.61 -15.67 -36.11
N ALA A 51 2.25 -16.51 -35.13
CA ALA A 51 1.55 -17.81 -35.19
C ALA A 51 0.50 -18.03 -34.07
N GLU A 52 -0.47 -18.90 -34.34
CA GLU A 52 -1.50 -19.44 -33.44
C GLU A 52 -1.06 -20.84 -32.95
N GLU A 53 -1.18 -21.22 -31.68
CA GLU A 53 -2.17 -22.18 -31.10
C GLU A 53 -1.62 -22.70 -29.74
N PRO A 54 -2.40 -23.38 -28.87
CA PRO A 54 -3.83 -23.27 -28.59
C PRO A 54 -4.14 -23.12 -27.07
N LYS A 55 -5.39 -22.75 -26.74
CA LYS A 55 -5.91 -22.77 -25.34
C LYS A 55 -6.14 -24.19 -24.80
N PRO A 56 -5.86 -24.44 -23.52
CA PRO A 56 -6.62 -25.39 -22.70
C PRO A 56 -7.82 -24.69 -22.01
N ALA A 57 -8.93 -25.41 -21.93
CA ALA A 57 -10.24 -24.96 -21.47
C ALA A 57 -10.29 -24.20 -20.12
N GLU A 58 -11.14 -23.17 -20.09
CA GLU A 58 -11.65 -22.54 -18.87
C GLU A 58 -12.42 -23.57 -18.01
N PRO A 59 -12.05 -23.79 -16.73
CA PRO A 59 -12.99 -24.31 -15.76
C PRO A 59 -14.03 -23.23 -15.50
N LYS A 60 -15.31 -23.53 -15.76
CA LYS A 60 -16.43 -22.65 -15.42
C LYS A 60 -16.49 -22.46 -13.90
N VAL A 61 -15.89 -21.40 -13.37
CA VAL A 61 -16.09 -21.01 -11.98
C VAL A 61 -17.53 -20.56 -11.81
N ALA A 62 -18.24 -21.24 -10.91
CA ALA A 62 -19.66 -21.07 -10.72
C ALA A 62 -20.03 -19.64 -10.30
N LYS A 63 -21.16 -19.14 -10.80
CA LYS A 63 -21.82 -17.98 -10.21
C LYS A 63 -22.36 -18.36 -8.84
N THR A 64 -21.82 -17.79 -7.77
CA THR A 64 -22.44 -17.81 -6.44
C THR A 64 -22.71 -16.38 -5.96
N ASN A 65 -23.97 -15.99 -6.17
CA ASN A 65 -24.83 -15.10 -5.37
C ASN A 65 -24.19 -13.86 -4.70
N GLY A 66 -24.68 -12.68 -5.10
CA GLY A 66 -24.20 -11.41 -4.58
C GLY A 66 -24.69 -11.05 -3.17
N ALA A 67 -23.94 -10.13 -2.56
CA ALA A 67 -24.40 -9.20 -1.51
C ALA A 67 -25.12 -9.80 -0.28
N THR A 68 -24.82 -11.03 0.11
CA THR A 68 -25.13 -11.50 1.47
C THR A 68 -24.13 -10.86 2.43
N LYS A 69 -24.58 -9.89 3.24
CA LYS A 69 -23.77 -9.31 4.31
C LYS A 69 -23.30 -10.44 5.23
N VAL A 70 -21.98 -10.59 5.38
CA VAL A 70 -21.40 -11.60 6.25
C VAL A 70 -21.89 -11.38 7.68
N ALA A 71 -22.44 -12.43 8.29
CA ALA A 71 -22.93 -12.40 9.66
C ALA A 71 -21.78 -12.57 10.66
N VAL A 72 -21.70 -11.67 11.64
CA VAL A 72 -20.78 -11.84 12.77
C VAL A 72 -21.19 -13.08 13.57
N GLY A 73 -20.21 -13.89 13.95
CA GLY A 73 -20.40 -15.18 14.60
C GLY A 73 -20.55 -16.38 13.66
N ALA A 74 -20.75 -16.18 12.35
CA ALA A 74 -20.80 -17.27 11.38
C ALA A 74 -19.40 -17.80 11.05
N THR A 75 -19.29 -19.11 10.83
CA THR A 75 -18.10 -19.75 10.25
C THR A 75 -18.18 -19.70 8.72
N ILE A 76 -17.11 -19.22 8.09
CA ILE A 76 -16.96 -19.16 6.63
C ILE A 76 -16.15 -20.38 6.17
N ASP A 77 -16.60 -21.01 5.09
CA ASP A 77 -15.74 -21.94 4.34
C ASP A 77 -14.64 -21.15 3.61
N LEU A 78 -13.39 -21.31 4.03
CA LEU A 78 -12.26 -20.53 3.55
C LEU A 78 -11.78 -20.94 2.14
N GLU A 79 -12.28 -22.06 1.60
CA GLU A 79 -11.84 -22.59 0.31
C GLU A 79 -12.43 -21.79 -0.84
N GLY A 80 -11.56 -21.06 -1.57
CA GLY A 80 -11.98 -20.18 -2.66
C GLY A 80 -12.68 -18.88 -2.22
N PHE A 81 -12.89 -18.65 -0.91
CA PHE A 81 -13.52 -17.43 -0.42
C PHE A 81 -12.71 -16.19 -0.78
N GLY A 82 -13.34 -15.26 -1.51
CA GLY A 82 -12.72 -14.01 -1.96
C GLY A 82 -11.70 -14.15 -3.10
N GLY A 83 -11.47 -15.36 -3.62
CA GLY A 83 -10.57 -15.61 -4.74
C GLY A 83 -9.08 -15.43 -4.45
N GLU A 84 -8.29 -15.23 -5.52
CA GLU A 84 -6.86 -14.94 -5.46
C GLU A 84 -6.63 -13.43 -5.35
N ILE A 85 -5.78 -13.02 -4.41
CA ILE A 85 -5.35 -11.65 -4.18
C ILE A 85 -3.82 -11.57 -4.15
N GLU A 86 -3.24 -10.38 -4.30
CA GLU A 86 -1.79 -10.18 -4.27
C GLU A 86 -1.39 -9.33 -3.05
N THR A 87 -0.26 -9.64 -2.42
CA THR A 87 0.38 -8.69 -1.49
C THR A 87 1.00 -7.52 -2.27
N ASN A 88 1.28 -6.42 -1.59
CA ASN A 88 1.97 -5.27 -2.19
C ASN A 88 3.32 -5.65 -2.83
N ASP A 89 3.96 -6.69 -2.29
CA ASP A 89 5.23 -7.26 -2.73
C ASP A 89 5.08 -8.21 -3.94
N GLY A 90 3.86 -8.37 -4.49
CA GLY A 90 3.57 -9.16 -5.68
C GLY A 90 3.35 -10.66 -5.44
N VAL A 91 3.30 -11.09 -4.17
CA VAL A 91 3.07 -12.51 -3.83
C VAL A 91 1.57 -12.80 -3.85
N LYS A 92 1.17 -13.75 -4.71
CA LYS A 92 -0.20 -14.29 -4.74
C LYS A 92 -0.53 -15.04 -3.46
N THR A 93 -1.72 -14.79 -2.93
CA THR A 93 -2.24 -15.40 -1.71
C THR A 93 -3.77 -15.48 -1.73
N THR A 94 -4.34 -16.16 -0.74
CA THR A 94 -5.79 -16.32 -0.53
C THR A 94 -6.11 -16.07 0.95
N LEU A 95 -7.38 -15.82 1.28
CA LEU A 95 -7.76 -15.61 2.69
C LEU A 95 -7.37 -16.82 3.55
N LYS A 96 -7.59 -18.05 3.05
CA LYS A 96 -7.20 -19.29 3.72
C LYS A 96 -5.72 -19.28 4.12
N LYS A 97 -4.82 -19.01 3.17
CA LYS A 97 -3.37 -18.98 3.41
C LYS A 97 -2.99 -17.95 4.48
N LEU A 98 -3.58 -16.75 4.45
CA LEU A 98 -3.32 -15.73 5.47
C LEU A 98 -3.80 -16.14 6.87
N VAL A 99 -4.92 -16.88 6.95
CA VAL A 99 -5.44 -17.42 8.22
C VAL A 99 -4.57 -18.57 8.73
N ASP A 100 -4.11 -19.47 7.86
CA ASP A 100 -3.19 -20.56 8.19
C ASP A 100 -1.85 -20.04 8.74
N GLU A 101 -1.28 -19.01 8.10
CA GLU A 101 -0.05 -18.31 8.50
C GLU A 101 -0.23 -17.48 9.80
N SER A 102 -1.45 -17.08 10.15
CA SER A 102 -1.73 -16.32 11.37
C SER A 102 -1.71 -17.19 12.63
N LYS A 103 -1.40 -16.61 13.79
CA LYS A 103 -1.32 -17.37 15.06
C LYS A 103 -2.70 -17.57 15.69
N PHE A 104 -3.51 -16.51 15.73
CA PHE A 104 -4.87 -16.50 16.30
C PHE A 104 -5.96 -16.16 15.27
N GLY A 105 -5.65 -15.29 14.30
CA GLY A 105 -6.60 -14.88 13.26
C GLY A 105 -6.09 -13.72 12.40
N VAL A 106 -6.95 -13.23 11.52
CA VAL A 106 -6.64 -12.18 10.54
C VAL A 106 -7.56 -10.99 10.71
N VAL A 107 -6.96 -9.80 10.77
CA VAL A 107 -7.65 -8.50 10.74
C VAL A 107 -7.45 -7.88 9.36
N LEU A 108 -8.53 -7.73 8.60
CA LEU A 108 -8.56 -7.02 7.33
C LEU A 108 -9.27 -5.67 7.53
N PHE A 109 -8.58 -4.56 7.33
CA PHE A 109 -9.25 -3.26 7.26
C PHE A 109 -9.30 -2.77 5.81
N THR A 110 -10.49 -2.40 5.33
CA THR A 110 -10.67 -1.95 3.94
C THR A 110 -10.52 -0.44 3.83
N TYR A 111 -9.91 0.02 2.73
CA TYR A 111 -9.84 1.44 2.40
C TYR A 111 -10.17 1.72 0.91
N PRO A 112 -10.87 2.84 0.59
CA PRO A 112 -11.28 3.16 -0.77
C PRO A 112 -10.15 3.34 -1.80
N LYS A 113 -9.04 3.98 -1.39
CA LYS A 113 -7.91 4.33 -2.27
C LYS A 113 -6.65 4.71 -1.49
N ALA A 114 -5.52 4.11 -1.84
CA ALA A 114 -4.20 4.39 -1.28
C ALA A 114 -3.80 5.88 -1.41
N SER A 115 -2.96 6.37 -0.49
CA SER A 115 -2.42 7.73 -0.47
C SER A 115 -3.44 8.89 -0.46
N THR A 116 -4.71 8.64 -0.16
CA THR A 116 -5.74 9.69 0.04
C THR A 116 -5.86 10.06 1.53
N PRO A 117 -6.18 11.32 1.90
CA PRO A 117 -6.07 11.78 3.29
C PRO A 117 -6.74 10.89 4.34
N GLY A 118 -8.03 10.56 4.17
CA GLY A 118 -8.75 9.71 5.13
C GLY A 118 -8.28 8.25 5.16
N CYS A 119 -7.67 7.74 4.08
CA CYS A 119 -7.04 6.41 4.09
C CYS A 119 -5.67 6.46 4.76
N THR A 120 -4.90 7.53 4.54
CA THR A 120 -3.65 7.79 5.26
C THR A 120 -3.89 7.85 6.76
N THR A 121 -4.92 8.58 7.23
CA THR A 121 -5.31 8.59 8.65
C THR A 121 -5.60 7.18 9.16
N GLN A 122 -6.35 6.36 8.42
CA GLN A 122 -6.69 5.00 8.86
C GLN A 122 -5.44 4.11 8.99
N VAL A 123 -4.56 4.07 7.96
CA VAL A 123 -3.34 3.25 8.04
C VAL A 123 -2.37 3.73 9.12
N CYS A 124 -2.25 5.05 9.33
CA CYS A 124 -1.42 5.55 10.42
C CYS A 124 -1.98 5.12 11.79
N LEU A 125 -3.30 5.19 12.01
CA LEU A 125 -3.89 4.72 13.27
C LEU A 125 -3.71 3.21 13.51
N PHE A 126 -3.74 2.39 12.46
CA PHE A 126 -3.41 0.96 12.56
C PHE A 126 -1.91 0.71 12.81
N ARG A 127 -1.01 1.46 12.17
CA ARG A 127 0.44 1.44 12.46
C ARG A 127 0.73 1.83 13.90
N ASP A 128 0.16 2.95 14.34
CA ASP A 128 0.39 3.53 15.67
C ASP A 128 -0.24 2.67 16.80
N SER A 129 -1.13 1.74 16.43
CA SER A 129 -1.70 0.72 17.33
C SER A 129 -1.20 -0.70 17.02
N TYR A 130 -0.14 -0.88 16.22
CA TYR A 130 0.22 -2.19 15.66
C TYR A 130 0.55 -3.22 16.74
N GLU A 131 1.49 -2.90 17.65
CA GLU A 131 1.92 -3.80 18.72
C GLU A 131 0.78 -4.31 19.61
N PRO A 132 -0.08 -3.46 20.22
CA PRO A 132 -1.17 -3.94 21.06
C PRO A 132 -2.25 -4.70 20.27
N LEU A 133 -2.40 -4.44 18.96
CA LEU A 133 -3.34 -5.18 18.12
C LEU A 133 -2.80 -6.55 17.67
N THR A 134 -1.47 -6.73 17.59
CA THR A 134 -0.85 -8.01 17.22
C THR A 134 -0.38 -8.85 18.41
N ALA A 135 -0.33 -8.29 19.62
CA ALA A 135 0.16 -8.95 20.84
C ALA A 135 -0.53 -10.30 21.13
N THR A 136 -1.81 -10.43 20.78
CA THR A 136 -2.61 -11.65 20.94
C THR A 136 -2.49 -12.64 19.77
N GLY A 137 -1.62 -12.37 18.79
CA GLY A 137 -1.36 -13.25 17.64
C GLY A 137 -2.27 -13.03 16.43
N PHE A 138 -3.02 -11.93 16.37
CA PHE A 138 -3.68 -11.49 15.14
C PHE A 138 -2.69 -10.93 14.11
N SER A 139 -2.85 -11.30 12.85
CA SER A 139 -2.12 -10.72 11.72
C SER A 139 -2.95 -9.62 11.06
N ILE A 140 -2.40 -8.41 10.91
CA ILE A 140 -3.11 -7.23 10.36
C ILE A 140 -2.73 -7.03 8.90
N TYR A 141 -3.74 -6.76 8.06
CA TYR A 141 -3.57 -6.42 6.64
C TYR A 141 -4.50 -5.28 6.25
N GLY A 142 -4.00 -4.32 5.48
CA GLY A 142 -4.83 -3.32 4.81
C GLY A 142 -5.27 -3.82 3.44
N LEU A 143 -6.56 -3.73 3.10
CA LEU A 143 -7.14 -4.26 1.86
C LEU A 143 -7.74 -3.16 0.98
N SER A 144 -7.36 -3.14 -0.30
CA SER A 144 -7.88 -2.18 -1.29
C SER A 144 -7.93 -2.76 -2.70
N LYS A 145 -8.52 -1.98 -3.62
CA LYS A 145 -8.53 -2.24 -5.07
C LYS A 145 -7.31 -1.65 -5.81
N ASP A 146 -6.37 -1.06 -5.08
CA ASP A 146 -5.17 -0.46 -5.66
C ASP A 146 -4.19 -1.55 -6.14
N SER A 147 -3.29 -1.20 -7.07
CA SER A 147 -2.28 -2.12 -7.58
C SER A 147 -1.11 -2.30 -6.60
N THR A 148 -0.36 -3.39 -6.77
CA THR A 148 0.88 -3.69 -6.03
C THR A 148 1.83 -2.50 -5.95
N LYS A 149 2.10 -1.83 -7.08
CA LYS A 149 2.92 -0.61 -7.15
C LYS A 149 2.37 0.54 -6.29
N ALA A 150 1.06 0.78 -6.32
CA ALA A 150 0.43 1.85 -5.55
C ALA A 150 0.46 1.55 -4.05
N ASN A 151 0.16 0.31 -3.66
CA ASN A 151 0.20 -0.13 -2.27
C ASN A 151 1.62 -0.19 -1.71
N THR A 152 2.62 -0.65 -2.46
CA THR A 152 4.04 -0.60 -2.03
C THR A 152 4.51 0.84 -1.84
N THR A 153 4.20 1.75 -2.76
CA THR A 153 4.49 3.18 -2.59
C THR A 153 3.85 3.76 -1.32
N PHE A 154 2.61 3.34 -1.02
CA PHE A 154 1.87 3.81 0.15
C PHE A 154 2.42 3.22 1.48
N LYS A 155 2.75 1.93 1.49
CA LYS A 155 3.42 1.22 2.61
C LYS A 155 4.73 1.89 2.99
N THR A 156 5.60 2.12 2.01
CA THR A 156 6.89 2.82 2.21
C THR A 156 6.68 4.25 2.68
N LYS A 157 5.80 5.03 2.02
CA LYS A 157 5.58 6.45 2.37
C LYS A 157 5.03 6.66 3.78
N GLN A 158 4.30 5.70 4.34
CA GLN A 158 3.72 5.79 5.69
C GLN A 158 4.45 4.93 6.73
N ASN A 159 5.54 4.25 6.36
CA ASN A 159 6.29 3.31 7.21
C ASN A 159 5.37 2.28 7.89
N LEU A 160 4.54 1.58 7.11
CA LEU A 160 3.60 0.60 7.67
C LEU A 160 4.33 -0.73 7.97
N PRO A 161 4.24 -1.28 9.20
CA PRO A 161 4.92 -2.52 9.59
C PRO A 161 4.23 -3.78 9.06
N TYR A 162 3.03 -3.65 8.50
CA TYR A 162 2.24 -4.74 7.96
C TYR A 162 2.12 -4.68 6.42
N PRO A 163 1.87 -5.82 5.75
CA PRO A 163 1.60 -5.88 4.33
C PRO A 163 0.25 -5.26 3.95
N LEU A 164 0.15 -4.81 2.69
CA LEU A 164 -1.10 -4.36 2.08
C LEU A 164 -1.52 -5.35 1.00
N LEU A 165 -2.83 -5.63 0.91
CA LEU A 165 -3.44 -6.56 -0.03
C LEU A 165 -4.11 -5.82 -1.18
N CYS A 166 -3.88 -6.33 -2.39
CA CYS A 166 -4.27 -5.77 -3.67
C CYS A 166 -5.36 -6.66 -4.28
N ASP A 167 -6.62 -6.35 -4.01
CA ASP A 167 -7.79 -7.02 -4.57
C ASP A 167 -8.29 -6.24 -5.79
N VAL A 168 -7.51 -6.30 -6.87
CA VAL A 168 -7.74 -5.52 -8.11
C VAL A 168 -9.08 -5.86 -8.75
N LYS A 169 -9.54 -7.11 -8.63
CA LYS A 169 -10.88 -7.55 -9.07
C LYS A 169 -11.98 -7.07 -8.12
N GLY A 170 -11.69 -7.02 -6.83
CA GLY A 170 -12.63 -6.65 -5.76
C GLY A 170 -13.45 -7.85 -5.30
N ASP A 171 -12.93 -9.07 -5.45
CA ASP A 171 -13.65 -10.32 -5.19
C ASP A 171 -13.75 -10.58 -3.68
N LEU A 172 -12.63 -10.47 -2.95
CA LEU A 172 -12.62 -10.54 -1.48
C LEU A 172 -13.40 -9.39 -0.85
N ILE A 173 -13.24 -8.15 -1.35
CA ILE A 173 -14.00 -6.98 -0.90
C ILE A 173 -15.50 -7.15 -1.16
N SER A 174 -15.90 -7.86 -2.23
CA SER A 174 -17.29 -8.25 -2.46
C SER A 174 -17.76 -9.29 -1.45
N ALA A 175 -16.96 -10.34 -1.25
CA ALA A 175 -17.30 -11.49 -0.40
C ALA A 175 -17.48 -11.10 1.08
N ILE A 176 -16.65 -10.19 1.62
CA ILE A 176 -16.79 -9.66 2.98
C ILE A 176 -17.89 -8.59 3.12
N GLY A 177 -18.62 -8.27 2.06
CA GLY A 177 -19.74 -7.31 2.08
C GLY A 177 -19.32 -5.82 2.15
N LEU A 178 -18.04 -5.50 1.94
CA LEU A 178 -17.50 -4.13 2.01
C LEU A 178 -17.33 -3.47 0.63
N LYS A 179 -18.05 -3.94 -0.38
CA LYS A 179 -18.11 -3.31 -1.72
C LYS A 179 -19.10 -2.15 -1.75
N LYS A 180 -18.73 -1.08 -2.47
CA LYS A 180 -19.59 0.06 -2.74
C LYS A 180 -20.13 -0.02 -4.18
N ALA A 181 -21.44 0.12 -4.35
CA ALA A 181 -22.07 0.21 -5.67
C ALA A 181 -21.90 1.62 -6.29
N PRO A 182 -21.80 1.75 -7.64
CA PRO A 182 -21.68 0.67 -8.63
C PRO A 182 -20.29 0.03 -8.66
N SER A 183 -19.25 0.78 -8.27
CA SER A 183 -17.89 0.27 -8.11
C SER A 183 -17.15 1.04 -7.01
N GLY A 184 -16.31 0.34 -6.25
CA GLY A 184 -15.50 0.89 -5.17
C GLY A 184 -15.53 0.06 -3.90
N THR A 185 -14.84 0.57 -2.88
CA THR A 185 -14.68 -0.08 -1.58
C THR A 185 -15.25 0.81 -0.49
N THR A 186 -16.08 0.24 0.37
CA THR A 186 -16.54 0.84 1.61
C THR A 186 -15.43 0.70 2.65
N ARG A 187 -15.07 1.78 3.35
CA ARG A 187 -14.12 1.71 4.46
C ARG A 187 -14.77 0.92 5.61
N GLY A 188 -14.03 -0.02 6.17
CA GLY A 188 -14.56 -0.91 7.20
C GLY A 188 -13.48 -1.82 7.76
N VAL A 189 -13.92 -2.80 8.54
CA VAL A 189 -13.09 -3.85 9.09
C VAL A 189 -13.80 -5.19 9.04
N PHE A 190 -13.00 -6.22 8.82
CA PHE A 190 -13.39 -7.62 8.81
C PHE A 190 -12.36 -8.39 9.63
N VAL A 191 -12.80 -9.14 10.64
CA VAL A 191 -11.92 -9.92 11.53
C VAL A 191 -12.42 -11.36 11.55
N ILE A 192 -11.50 -12.30 11.38
CA ILE A 192 -11.76 -13.74 11.32
C ILE A 192 -10.74 -14.48 12.18
N ASP A 193 -11.18 -15.47 12.95
CA ASP A 193 -10.29 -16.33 13.74
C ASP A 193 -9.69 -17.49 12.91
N LYS A 194 -8.75 -18.22 13.51
CA LYS A 194 -8.12 -19.39 12.90
C LYS A 194 -9.06 -20.55 12.59
N SER A 195 -10.27 -20.56 13.16
CA SER A 195 -11.34 -21.53 12.86
C SER A 195 -12.28 -21.06 11.74
N GLY A 196 -12.00 -19.91 11.11
CA GLY A 196 -12.84 -19.36 10.04
C GLY A 196 -14.09 -18.65 10.54
N LYS A 197 -14.23 -18.42 11.85
CA LYS A 197 -15.39 -17.72 12.43
C LYS A 197 -15.18 -16.21 12.44
N VAL A 198 -16.19 -15.50 11.94
CA VAL A 198 -16.19 -14.05 11.81
C VAL A 198 -16.41 -13.40 13.16
N LEU A 199 -15.47 -12.57 13.59
CA LEU A 199 -15.52 -11.85 14.87
C LEU A 199 -16.03 -10.41 14.68
N ALA A 200 -15.76 -9.78 13.54
CA ALA A 200 -16.35 -8.50 13.14
C ALA A 200 -16.46 -8.38 11.62
N ALA A 201 -17.47 -7.67 11.12
CA ALA A 201 -17.68 -7.39 9.70
C ALA A 201 -18.55 -6.12 9.54
N GLU A 202 -17.92 -4.93 9.60
CA GLU A 202 -18.66 -3.67 9.61
C GLU A 202 -17.97 -2.50 8.89
N PRO A 203 -18.74 -1.60 8.25
CA PRO A 203 -18.22 -0.36 7.69
C PRO A 203 -17.95 0.67 8.79
N GLY A 204 -16.92 1.50 8.63
CA GLY A 204 -16.52 2.47 9.66
C GLY A 204 -15.63 3.60 9.15
N GLY A 205 -15.55 4.67 9.94
CA GLY A 205 -14.58 5.75 9.76
C GLY A 205 -13.16 5.35 10.21
N PRO A 206 -12.12 6.16 9.88
CA PRO A 206 -10.72 5.81 10.14
C PRO A 206 -10.41 5.38 11.59
N ALA A 207 -10.88 6.16 12.57
CA ALA A 207 -10.72 5.82 13.99
C ALA A 207 -11.62 4.66 14.42
N ALA A 208 -12.91 4.69 14.03
CA ALA A 208 -13.88 3.67 14.40
C ALA A 208 -13.42 2.25 14.03
N THR A 209 -12.82 2.05 12.84
CA THR A 209 -12.30 0.73 12.45
C THR A 209 -11.17 0.22 13.34
N VAL A 210 -10.35 1.11 13.92
CA VAL A 210 -9.27 0.71 14.83
C VAL A 210 -9.82 0.40 16.22
N GLU A 211 -10.77 1.20 16.71
CA GLU A 211 -11.42 1.00 18.01
C GLU A 211 -12.22 -0.31 18.08
N VAL A 212 -12.84 -0.75 16.98
CA VAL A 212 -13.47 -2.08 16.88
C VAL A 212 -12.46 -3.20 17.09
N VAL A 213 -11.31 -3.15 16.42
CA VAL A 213 -10.28 -4.20 16.56
C VAL A 213 -9.65 -4.16 17.96
N LYS A 214 -9.39 -2.98 18.53
CA LYS A 214 -8.87 -2.86 19.91
C LYS A 214 -9.78 -3.54 20.93
N LYS A 215 -11.09 -3.30 20.85
CA LYS A 215 -12.09 -3.95 21.73
C LYS A 215 -12.08 -5.46 21.54
N LEU A 216 -12.20 -5.91 20.29
CA LEU A 216 -12.20 -7.32 19.92
C LEU A 216 -10.93 -8.04 20.37
N VAL A 217 -9.75 -7.41 20.25
CA VAL A 217 -8.46 -7.93 20.74
C VAL A 217 -8.44 -8.01 22.27
N ALA A 218 -8.97 -7.01 22.97
CA ALA A 218 -9.05 -7.00 24.44
C ALA A 218 -10.08 -8.00 25.00
N GLU A 219 -11.16 -8.26 24.26
CA GLU A 219 -12.22 -9.23 24.60
C GLU A 219 -11.92 -10.65 24.07
N SER A 220 -10.84 -10.84 23.30
CA SER A 220 -10.46 -12.15 22.78
C SER A 220 -9.82 -13.01 23.88
N PRO A 221 -10.09 -14.33 23.93
CA PRO A 221 -9.49 -15.23 24.93
C PRO A 221 -7.95 -15.31 24.87
N ALA A 222 -7.35 -14.87 23.76
CA ALA A 222 -5.90 -14.71 23.64
C ALA A 222 -5.32 -13.54 24.48
N ALA A 223 -6.14 -12.61 24.99
CA ALA A 223 -5.69 -11.56 25.92
C ALA A 223 -5.58 -12.05 27.38
N GLU A 224 -6.32 -13.10 27.74
CA GLU A 224 -6.23 -13.74 29.06
C GLU A 224 -5.02 -14.68 29.16
N ALA A 225 -4.59 -15.25 28.04
CA ALA A 225 -3.33 -15.97 27.90
C ALA A 225 -2.14 -14.99 27.77
N LYS A 226 -1.85 -14.22 28.83
CA LYS A 226 -0.65 -13.36 28.87
C LYS A 226 0.61 -14.21 28.66
N PRO A 227 1.58 -13.75 27.84
CA PRO A 227 2.82 -14.47 27.65
C PRO A 227 3.66 -14.47 28.93
N GLU A 228 4.30 -15.61 29.16
CA GLU A 228 5.27 -15.83 30.21
C GLU A 228 6.47 -14.89 30.07
N GLU A 229 7.05 -14.56 31.22
CA GLU A 229 8.21 -13.69 31.40
C GLU A 229 9.45 -14.21 30.65
N VAL A 230 9.71 -13.71 29.44
CA VAL A 230 11.06 -13.79 28.85
C VAL A 230 11.94 -12.77 29.54
N ALA A 231 12.52 -13.21 30.67
CA ALA A 231 13.53 -12.50 31.42
C ALA A 231 14.68 -12.04 30.50
N ALA A 232 15.08 -10.79 30.66
CA ALA A 232 16.33 -10.31 30.08
C ALA A 232 17.52 -10.92 30.85
N PRO A 233 18.50 -11.54 30.17
CA PRO A 233 19.81 -11.78 30.77
C PRO A 233 20.68 -10.53 30.53
N GLU A 234 20.75 -9.66 31.55
CA GLU A 234 21.95 -8.82 31.72
C GLU A 234 23.13 -9.68 32.22
N PRO A 235 24.39 -9.22 32.07
CA PRO A 235 25.50 -10.13 31.85
C PRO A 235 26.29 -10.49 33.12
N GLU A 236 26.64 -11.78 33.29
CA GLU A 236 27.68 -12.19 34.24
C GLU A 236 28.79 -13.08 33.62
N LYS A 237 29.99 -12.77 34.12
CA LYS A 237 31.28 -13.47 34.07
C LYS A 237 31.22 -14.74 34.95
N VAL A 238 32.18 -15.67 35.05
CA VAL A 238 33.46 -16.08 34.41
C VAL A 238 33.76 -17.50 34.93
N GLU A 239 34.70 -18.24 34.33
CA GLU A 239 35.62 -19.28 34.91
C GLU A 239 35.87 -20.35 33.82
N GLU A 240 37.01 -20.36 33.14
CA GLU A 240 38.39 -20.68 33.56
C GLU A 240 38.72 -22.18 33.60
N ASN A 241 39.36 -22.62 32.50
CA ASN A 241 40.41 -23.64 32.42
C ASN A 241 40.97 -23.58 30.98
N GLY A 242 42.26 -23.64 30.70
CA GLY A 242 43.39 -23.94 31.60
C GLY A 242 44.49 -24.71 30.85
N ALA A 243 44.96 -24.21 29.70
CA ALA A 243 46.07 -24.80 28.94
C ALA A 243 46.92 -23.71 28.26
N LYS A 244 48.20 -23.97 28.05
CA LYS A 244 49.27 -22.97 28.09
C LYS A 244 50.37 -23.23 27.05
N GLU A 245 50.63 -22.23 26.20
CA GLU A 245 51.88 -21.96 25.45
C GLU A 245 51.69 -20.55 24.81
N LYS A 246 52.41 -19.50 25.22
CA LYS A 246 53.69 -18.98 24.66
C LYS A 246 53.65 -18.82 23.12
N GLU A 247 54.01 -17.68 22.51
CA GLU A 247 55.06 -16.68 22.83
C GLU A 247 54.80 -15.32 22.10
N ASP A 248 55.45 -14.22 22.53
CA ASP A 248 55.60 -12.86 21.94
C ASP A 248 54.37 -12.05 21.41
N GLN A 249 54.07 -10.81 21.86
CA GLN A 249 54.81 -9.52 21.78
C GLN A 249 54.69 -8.88 20.36
N GLU A 250 54.22 -7.64 20.10
CA GLU A 250 53.87 -6.45 20.92
C GLU A 250 52.81 -5.52 20.24
N LYS A 251 52.20 -4.63 21.04
CA LYS A 251 51.49 -3.35 20.73
C LYS A 251 51.79 -2.72 19.33
N ALA A 252 50.84 -2.21 18.53
CA ALA A 252 49.79 -1.21 18.76
C ALA A 252 50.27 0.19 19.21
N GLU A 253 49.76 1.24 18.52
CA GLU A 253 49.69 2.70 18.83
C GLU A 253 50.66 3.65 18.11
N THR A 254 50.37 4.94 17.83
CA THR A 254 49.11 5.74 17.74
C THR A 254 49.40 7.09 17.04
N ALA A 255 48.46 7.57 16.20
CA ALA A 255 48.10 8.95 15.77
C ALA A 255 49.11 10.14 15.54
N ALA A 256 48.61 11.07 14.71
CA ALA A 256 48.75 12.55 14.77
C ALA A 256 49.87 13.30 14.00
N GLU A 257 49.44 13.92 12.89
CA GLU A 257 49.49 15.39 12.58
C GLU A 257 50.82 16.16 12.25
N VAL A 258 50.66 17.12 11.32
CA VAL A 258 51.48 18.33 11.01
C VAL A 258 52.78 18.23 10.16
N ALA A 259 52.57 18.33 8.84
CA ALA A 259 53.11 19.34 7.90
C ALA A 259 54.60 19.41 7.45
N ASP A 260 54.78 20.25 6.41
CA ASP A 260 56.00 20.79 5.79
C ASP A 260 56.81 19.88 4.84
N THR A 261 57.30 20.30 3.66
CA THR A 261 57.00 21.43 2.73
C THR A 261 57.81 21.21 1.44
N ALA A 262 57.41 21.84 0.30
CA ALA A 262 58.22 22.02 -0.91
C ALA A 262 58.67 20.71 -1.62
N GLU A 263 59.03 20.64 -2.88
CA GLU A 263 59.01 21.48 -4.07
C GLU A 263 59.69 20.59 -5.13
N LYS A 264 59.08 20.39 -6.29
CA LYS A 264 59.69 20.77 -7.58
C LYS A 264 58.81 20.30 -8.75
N VAL A 265 58.50 21.24 -9.62
CA VAL A 265 58.00 20.97 -10.97
C VAL A 265 59.19 21.03 -11.94
N ASP A 266 59.35 20.00 -12.75
CA ASP A 266 60.17 19.95 -13.97
C ASP A 266 59.70 18.67 -14.71
N GLY A 267 59.46 18.63 -16.02
CA GLY A 267 59.68 19.67 -17.04
C GLY A 267 60.45 19.08 -18.21
N ALA A 268 59.80 18.97 -19.38
CA ALA A 268 60.35 18.39 -20.63
C ALA A 268 60.66 16.86 -20.58
N GLU A 269 60.79 16.12 -21.68
CA GLU A 269 60.79 16.50 -23.10
C GLU A 269 60.09 15.42 -23.99
N GLU A 270 60.01 15.70 -25.28
CA GLU A 270 59.25 15.05 -26.34
C GLU A 270 59.74 13.64 -26.80
N VAL A 271 58.98 13.09 -27.78
CA VAL A 271 59.45 12.47 -29.05
C VAL A 271 58.84 11.09 -29.37
N LYS A 272 58.04 11.08 -30.46
CA LYS A 272 57.58 9.94 -31.29
C LYS A 272 58.75 9.03 -31.74
N PRO A 273 58.59 7.73 -32.10
CA PRO A 273 57.75 7.35 -33.26
C PRO A 273 57.21 5.89 -33.26
N ALA A 274 56.81 5.42 -34.47
CA ALA A 274 56.36 4.08 -34.87
C ALA A 274 54.91 3.70 -34.46
N ALA A 275 54.08 3.10 -35.33
CA ALA A 275 54.27 2.71 -36.74
C ALA A 275 53.00 3.02 -37.57
#